data_AF-A0A6P5AIM4-F1
#
_entry.id   AF-A0A6P5AIM4-F1
#
_cell.length_a   1.000
_cell.length_b   1.000
_cell.length_c   1.000
_cell.angle_alpha   90.00
_cell.angle_beta   90.00
_cell.angle_gamma   90.00
#
_symmetry.space_group_name_H-M   'P 1'
#
loop_
_entity.id
_entity.type
_entity.pdbx_description
1 polymer ?
#
loop_
_entity_poly.entity_id
_entity_poly.type
_entity_poly.pdbx_seq_one_letter_code
_entity_poly.pdbx_strand_id
1 'polypeptide(L)'
;MAYLRMMYLSVCVCVVASQLAQAAPIQGPTIQDPTSKDPATKDPKTQDPVKMDLLFIVDSSAGVGQRQFHRFKRSMKTTVRNFPAAINKDNVRVAMIMFSDEADTRVVFHLDNTFDKEEIIHAIGHAKYTGNPGRMMGKALGLAKDEVFQQERGSREDAHQLVFLMTTGPSDDPEEVKHRAAELLNNGVELFATGIAIDSPVDKEELSKIVSAPPETHLYILQAGP
;
A
#
# COMPACT_ATOMS: atom_id res chain seq x y z
N MET A 1 -4.64 -7.73 -22.59
CA MET A 1 -4.05 -8.59 -21.53
C MET A 1 -3.51 -7.80 -20.32
N ALA A 2 -2.65 -6.80 -20.48
CA ALA A 2 -2.10 -6.03 -19.32
C ALA A 2 -3.16 -5.32 -18.45
N TYR A 3 -4.22 -4.78 -19.06
CA TYR A 3 -5.35 -4.17 -18.33
C TYR A 3 -6.05 -5.16 -17.39
N LEU A 4 -6.30 -6.39 -17.86
CA LEU A 4 -6.94 -7.43 -17.06
C LEU A 4 -6.07 -7.79 -15.84
N ARG A 5 -4.75 -7.81 -16.00
CA ARG A 5 -3.83 -8.08 -14.88
C ARG A 5 -3.75 -6.95 -13.85
N MET A 6 -3.88 -5.69 -14.27
CA MET A 6 -4.00 -4.56 -13.33
C MET A 6 -5.38 -4.50 -12.66
N MET A 7 -6.44 -5.01 -13.30
CA MET A 7 -7.70 -5.27 -12.61
C MET A 7 -7.55 -6.37 -11.57
N TYR A 8 -6.86 -7.47 -11.90
CA TYR A 8 -6.54 -8.54 -10.96
C TYR A 8 -5.80 -8.01 -9.73
N LEU A 9 -4.90 -7.06 -9.93
CA LEU A 9 -4.16 -6.44 -8.85
C LEU A 9 -5.04 -5.64 -7.89
N SER A 10 -5.97 -4.83 -8.44
CA SER A 10 -6.99 -4.17 -7.63
C SER A 10 -7.87 -5.19 -6.89
N VAL A 11 -8.22 -6.31 -7.53
CA VAL A 11 -8.96 -7.40 -6.88
C VAL A 11 -8.12 -8.02 -5.76
N CYS A 12 -6.83 -8.23 -5.94
CA CYS A 12 -5.96 -8.80 -4.91
C CYS A 12 -5.85 -7.90 -3.67
N VAL A 13 -5.67 -6.59 -3.85
CA VAL A 13 -5.70 -5.64 -2.72
C VAL A 13 -7.05 -5.70 -2.00
N CYS A 14 -8.16 -5.74 -2.73
CA CYS A 14 -9.48 -5.88 -2.12
C CYS A 14 -9.68 -7.23 -1.42
N VAL A 15 -9.12 -8.32 -1.94
CA VAL A 15 -9.19 -9.67 -1.33
C VAL A 15 -8.38 -9.70 -0.05
N VAL A 16 -7.16 -9.18 -0.04
CA VAL A 16 -6.32 -9.06 1.17
C VAL A 16 -7.03 -8.19 2.20
N ALA A 17 -7.50 -7.01 1.81
CA ALA A 17 -8.27 -6.15 2.70
C ALA A 17 -9.49 -6.90 3.27
N SER A 18 -10.18 -7.70 2.45
CA SER A 18 -11.30 -8.52 2.92
C SER A 18 -10.87 -9.64 3.88
N GLN A 19 -9.68 -10.23 3.70
CA GLN A 19 -9.12 -11.25 4.58
C GLN A 19 -8.68 -10.65 5.92
N LEU A 20 -7.98 -9.51 5.90
CA LEU A 20 -7.66 -8.74 7.10
C LEU A 20 -8.93 -8.33 7.84
N ALA A 21 -9.97 -7.93 7.12
CA ALA A 21 -11.26 -7.58 7.71
C ALA A 21 -11.95 -8.75 8.42
N GLN A 22 -11.64 -9.99 8.03
CA GLN A 22 -12.19 -11.21 8.64
C GLN A 22 -11.29 -11.78 9.73
N ALA A 23 -10.01 -11.37 9.79
CA ALA A 23 -9.09 -11.76 10.85
C ALA A 23 -9.58 -11.18 12.19
N ALA A 24 -9.51 -11.98 13.26
CA ALA A 24 -9.91 -11.52 14.57
C ALA A 24 -9.03 -10.31 14.99
N PRO A 25 -9.61 -9.26 15.59
CA PRO A 25 -8.83 -8.12 16.03
C PRO A 25 -7.74 -8.57 17.00
N ILE A 26 -6.57 -7.92 16.91
CA ILE A 26 -5.43 -8.15 17.80
C ILE A 26 -5.91 -7.86 19.22
N GLN A 27 -6.23 -8.90 19.98
CA GLN A 27 -6.63 -8.73 21.37
C GLN A 27 -5.39 -8.30 22.14
N GLY A 28 -5.33 -7.03 22.54
CA GLY A 28 -4.35 -6.56 23.52
C GLY A 28 -4.39 -7.43 24.79
N PRO A 29 -3.32 -7.44 25.61
CA PRO A 29 -3.26 -8.27 26.80
C PRO A 29 -4.47 -8.03 27.69
N THR A 30 -5.37 -9.00 27.73
CA THR A 30 -6.55 -8.98 28.60
C THR A 30 -6.06 -9.21 30.01
N ILE A 31 -6.00 -8.16 30.82
CA ILE A 31 -5.96 -8.29 32.27
C ILE A 31 -7.32 -8.86 32.68
N GLN A 32 -7.36 -10.16 32.97
CA GLN A 32 -8.56 -10.80 33.50
C GLN A 32 -8.74 -10.33 34.95
N ASP A 33 -9.75 -9.49 35.18
CA ASP A 33 -10.25 -9.18 36.52
C ASP A 33 -11.08 -10.39 37.02
N PRO A 34 -10.68 -11.10 38.10
CA PRO A 34 -11.21 -12.41 38.44
C PRO A 34 -12.54 -12.38 39.23
N THR A 35 -13.36 -11.33 39.14
CA THR A 35 -14.65 -11.28 39.83
C THR A 35 -15.77 -10.67 39.00
N SER A 36 -16.39 -11.47 38.13
CA SER A 36 -17.78 -11.23 37.70
C SER A 36 -18.46 -12.56 37.36
N LYS A 37 -19.31 -13.03 38.28
CA LYS A 37 -20.26 -14.12 38.05
C LYS A 37 -21.54 -13.53 37.48
N ASP A 38 -21.75 -13.63 36.17
CA ASP A 38 -23.07 -13.68 35.56
C ASP A 38 -22.96 -14.27 34.14
N PRO A 39 -23.76 -15.29 33.75
CA PRO A 39 -23.75 -15.82 32.40
C PRO A 39 -24.68 -14.99 31.53
N ALA A 40 -24.26 -13.77 31.18
CA ALA A 40 -24.91 -13.02 30.12
C ALA A 40 -24.53 -13.63 28.77
N THR A 41 -25.54 -14.16 28.08
CA THR A 41 -25.53 -14.63 26.70
C THR A 41 -24.78 -13.64 25.82
N LYS A 42 -23.58 -14.00 25.35
CA LYS A 42 -22.85 -13.19 24.37
C LYS A 42 -23.58 -13.32 23.04
N ASP A 43 -24.29 -12.26 22.65
CA ASP A 43 -24.67 -12.03 21.26
C ASP A 43 -23.46 -12.26 20.34
N PRO A 44 -23.67 -12.72 19.09
CA PRO A 44 -22.56 -12.91 18.16
C PRO A 44 -21.89 -11.55 17.98
N LYS A 45 -20.66 -11.43 18.48
CA LYS A 45 -19.83 -10.22 18.45
C LYS A 45 -20.02 -9.51 17.11
N THR A 46 -20.66 -8.34 17.13
CA THR A 46 -20.42 -7.31 16.12
C THR A 46 -18.91 -7.05 16.17
N GLN A 47 -18.17 -7.67 15.25
CA GLN A 47 -16.76 -7.37 15.04
C GLN A 47 -16.67 -5.88 14.71
N ASP A 48 -15.90 -5.12 15.49
CA ASP A 48 -15.58 -3.75 15.11
C ASP A 48 -15.00 -3.75 13.69
N PRO A 49 -15.42 -2.81 12.82
CA PRO A 49 -14.92 -2.76 11.46
C PRO A 49 -13.40 -2.59 11.48
N VAL A 50 -12.71 -3.47 10.76
CA VAL A 50 -11.24 -3.47 10.69
C VAL A 50 -10.75 -2.18 10.03
N LYS A 51 -9.91 -1.46 10.77
CA LYS A 51 -9.30 -0.20 10.34
C LYS A 51 -8.07 -0.45 9.49
N MET A 52 -7.87 0.36 8.45
CA MET A 52 -6.73 0.23 7.55
C MET A 52 -6.12 1.56 7.16
N ASP A 53 -4.80 1.63 7.15
CA ASP A 53 -4.02 2.75 6.62
C ASP A 53 -3.30 2.27 5.36
N LEU A 54 -3.81 2.69 4.19
CA LEU A 54 -3.35 2.24 2.88
C LEU A 54 -2.42 3.28 2.25
N LEU A 55 -1.18 2.89 1.97
CA LEU A 55 -0.19 3.72 1.28
C LEU A 55 0.08 3.20 -0.13
N PHE A 56 -0.12 4.04 -1.15
CA PHE A 56 0.41 3.79 -2.49
C PHE A 56 1.81 4.35 -2.64
N ILE A 57 2.78 3.55 -3.08
CA ILE A 57 4.13 4.01 -3.45
C ILE A 57 4.30 3.80 -4.95
N VAL A 58 4.51 4.88 -5.71
CA VAL A 58 4.41 4.83 -7.18
C VAL A 58 5.66 5.38 -7.85
N ASP A 59 6.24 4.54 -8.70
CA ASP A 59 7.35 4.90 -9.55
C ASP A 59 6.91 5.91 -10.61
N SER A 60 7.63 7.03 -10.66
CA SER A 60 7.46 8.12 -11.61
C SER A 60 8.73 8.41 -12.42
N SER A 61 9.72 7.50 -12.33
CA SER A 61 10.97 7.58 -13.08
C SER A 61 10.79 7.50 -14.59
N ALA A 62 11.80 7.98 -15.33
CA ALA A 62 11.87 7.96 -16.79
C ALA A 62 11.53 6.58 -17.40
N GLY A 63 11.96 5.50 -16.74
CA GLY A 63 11.74 4.12 -17.19
C GLY A 63 10.29 3.64 -17.10
N VAL A 64 9.39 4.40 -16.46
CA VAL A 64 7.95 4.10 -16.43
C VAL A 64 7.28 4.58 -17.71
N GLY A 65 7.59 5.81 -18.13
CA GLY A 65 6.94 6.47 -19.24
C GLY A 65 5.50 6.92 -18.95
N GLN A 66 5.07 7.99 -19.63
CA GLN A 66 3.76 8.63 -19.43
C GLN A 66 2.59 7.64 -19.49
N ARG A 67 2.63 6.70 -20.45
CA ARG A 67 1.54 5.74 -20.69
C ARG A 67 1.34 4.81 -19.50
N GLN A 68 2.41 4.31 -18.91
CA GLN A 68 2.33 3.35 -17.80
C GLN A 68 2.01 4.06 -16.49
N PHE A 69 2.53 5.27 -16.29
CA PHE A 69 2.13 6.10 -15.16
C PHE A 69 0.62 6.37 -15.15
N HIS A 70 0.00 6.61 -16.32
CA HIS A 70 -1.46 6.68 -16.42
C HIS A 70 -2.18 5.38 -16.03
N ARG A 71 -1.56 4.22 -16.28
CA ARG A 71 -2.11 2.92 -15.86
C ARG A 71 -1.98 2.74 -14.34
N PHE A 72 -0.87 3.15 -13.72
CA PHE A 72 -0.75 3.20 -12.26
C PHE A 72 -1.84 4.09 -11.65
N LYS A 73 -2.02 5.31 -12.16
CA LYS A 73 -3.12 6.21 -11.74
C LYS A 73 -4.49 5.55 -11.86
N ARG A 74 -4.74 4.82 -12.95
CA ARG A 74 -6.02 4.11 -13.13
C ARG A 74 -6.18 3.00 -12.10
N SER A 75 -5.15 2.20 -11.88
CA SER A 75 -5.18 1.09 -10.92
C SER A 75 -5.45 1.60 -9.50
N MET A 76 -4.72 2.62 -9.03
CA MET A 76 -4.96 3.24 -7.71
C MET A 76 -6.40 3.75 -7.58
N LYS A 77 -6.91 4.49 -8.57
CA LYS A 77 -8.30 4.97 -8.54
C LYS A 77 -9.32 3.84 -8.51
N THR A 78 -9.09 2.75 -9.26
CA THR A 78 -9.96 1.57 -9.24
C THR A 78 -9.93 0.91 -7.86
N THR A 79 -8.76 0.76 -7.25
CA THR A 79 -8.61 0.23 -5.89
C THR A 79 -9.37 1.08 -4.87
N VAL A 80 -9.20 2.41 -4.88
CA VAL A 80 -9.91 3.33 -3.95
C VAL A 80 -11.43 3.28 -4.16
N ARG A 81 -11.90 3.22 -5.42
CA ARG A 81 -13.34 3.16 -5.73
C ARG A 81 -14.01 1.87 -5.26
N ASN A 82 -13.31 0.75 -5.42
CA ASN A 82 -13.84 -0.59 -5.20
C ASN A 82 -13.33 -1.20 -3.89
N PHE A 83 -12.75 -0.38 -3.01
CA PHE A 83 -12.26 -0.86 -1.73
C PHE A 83 -13.45 -1.42 -0.93
N PRO A 84 -13.31 -2.61 -0.29
CA PRO A 84 -14.44 -3.28 0.35
C PRO A 84 -15.00 -2.52 1.56
N ALA A 85 -14.14 -1.80 2.28
CA ALA A 85 -14.52 -0.94 3.38
C ALA A 85 -14.63 0.53 2.94
N ALA A 86 -15.36 1.34 3.71
CA ALA A 86 -15.52 2.76 3.40
C ALA A 86 -14.18 3.51 3.51
N ILE A 87 -13.88 4.33 2.49
CA ILE A 87 -12.79 5.30 2.58
C ILE A 87 -13.30 6.49 3.39
N ASN A 88 -12.83 6.61 4.64
CA ASN A 88 -13.14 7.70 5.57
C ASN A 88 -12.23 7.66 6.81
N LYS A 89 -12.43 8.61 7.73
CA LYS A 89 -11.61 8.77 8.95
C LYS A 89 -11.57 7.52 9.84
N ASP A 90 -12.67 6.76 9.90
CA ASP A 90 -12.84 5.70 10.89
C ASP A 90 -12.54 4.31 10.36
N ASN A 91 -12.53 4.13 9.04
CA ASN A 91 -12.31 2.83 8.40
C ASN A 91 -10.98 2.82 7.65
N VAL A 92 -10.96 3.32 6.41
CA VAL A 92 -9.78 3.28 5.54
C VAL A 92 -9.26 4.69 5.26
N ARG A 93 -8.01 4.94 5.63
CA ARG A 93 -7.26 6.16 5.29
C ARG A 93 -6.28 5.86 4.18
N VAL A 94 -6.03 6.83 3.30
CA VAL A 94 -5.21 6.62 2.10
C VAL A 94 -4.12 7.67 2.01
N ALA A 95 -2.90 7.24 1.74
CA ALA A 95 -1.75 8.09 1.46
C ALA A 95 -1.11 7.71 0.13
N MET A 96 -0.28 8.60 -0.40
CA MET A 96 0.45 8.37 -1.65
C MET A 96 1.86 8.96 -1.59
N ILE A 97 2.85 8.17 -1.96
CA ILE A 97 4.23 8.57 -2.25
C ILE A 97 4.49 8.41 -3.74
N MET A 98 5.24 9.36 -4.30
CA MET A 98 5.83 9.24 -5.62
C MET A 98 7.34 9.22 -5.51
N PHE A 99 8.00 8.41 -6.33
CA PHE A 99 9.45 8.33 -6.34
C PHE A 99 10.04 8.32 -7.74
N SER A 100 11.26 8.84 -7.84
CA SER A 100 12.09 8.91 -9.06
C SER A 100 13.55 8.99 -8.59
N ASP A 101 14.30 10.03 -8.94
CA ASP A 101 15.57 10.34 -8.29
C ASP A 101 15.38 10.84 -6.84
N GLU A 102 16.49 11.21 -6.23
CA GLU A 102 16.55 11.73 -4.88
C GLU A 102 15.76 13.04 -4.71
N ALA A 103 15.71 13.92 -5.73
CA ALA A 103 15.05 15.21 -5.62
C ALA A 103 13.52 15.13 -5.77
N ASP A 104 13.03 14.16 -6.55
CA ASP A 104 11.59 13.99 -6.84
C ASP A 104 10.92 12.83 -6.11
N THR A 105 11.58 12.28 -5.09
CA THR A 105 10.98 11.30 -4.16
C THR A 105 10.33 12.01 -2.97
N ARG A 106 8.99 11.92 -2.86
CA ARG A 106 8.20 12.70 -1.91
C ARG A 106 6.82 12.09 -1.59
N VAL A 107 6.29 12.45 -0.42
CA VAL A 107 4.87 12.25 -0.10
C VAL A 107 4.02 13.22 -0.93
N VAL A 108 2.96 12.72 -1.56
CA VAL A 108 1.97 13.51 -2.33
C VAL A 108 0.84 13.97 -1.42
N PHE A 109 0.35 13.08 -0.56
CA PHE A 109 -0.59 13.37 0.52
C PHE A 109 -0.49 12.29 1.62
N HIS A 110 -0.65 12.71 2.88
CA HIS A 110 -0.65 11.86 4.08
C HIS A 110 -2.05 11.30 4.38
N LEU A 111 -2.15 10.45 5.41
CA LEU A 111 -3.37 9.72 5.79
C LEU A 111 -4.46 10.64 6.37
N ASP A 112 -4.11 11.85 6.83
CA ASP A 112 -5.01 12.84 7.42
C ASP A 112 -5.32 14.04 6.51
N ASN A 113 -4.74 14.10 5.30
CA ASN A 113 -4.93 15.22 4.38
C ASN A 113 -6.40 15.36 3.93
N THR A 114 -7.05 14.25 3.64
CA THR A 114 -8.48 14.19 3.33
C THR A 114 -9.02 12.80 3.64
N PHE A 115 -10.29 12.73 4.04
CA PHE A 115 -11.03 11.49 4.23
C PHE A 115 -12.12 11.29 3.17
N ASP A 116 -12.22 12.21 2.20
CA ASP A 116 -13.19 12.12 1.13
C ASP A 116 -12.66 11.25 -0.02
N LYS A 117 -13.44 10.23 -0.36
CA LYS A 117 -13.07 9.26 -1.40
C LYS A 117 -12.87 9.92 -2.77
N GLU A 118 -13.71 10.87 -3.14
CA GLU A 118 -13.63 11.53 -4.46
C GLU A 118 -12.46 12.52 -4.52
N GLU A 119 -12.14 13.20 -3.42
CA GLU A 119 -10.93 14.02 -3.30
C GLU A 119 -9.66 13.19 -3.42
N ILE A 120 -9.60 12.01 -2.81
CA ILE A 120 -8.47 11.07 -2.96
C ILE A 120 -8.32 10.64 -4.42
N ILE A 121 -9.43 10.23 -5.06
CA ILE A 121 -9.44 9.84 -6.49
C ILE A 121 -8.99 11.02 -7.38
N HIS A 122 -9.40 12.23 -7.05
CA HIS A 122 -9.03 13.45 -7.74
C HIS A 122 -7.54 13.77 -7.57
N ALA A 123 -7.01 13.68 -6.35
CA ALA A 123 -5.59 13.89 -6.04
C ALA A 123 -4.70 12.88 -6.80
N ILE A 124 -5.07 11.60 -6.79
CA ILE A 124 -4.40 10.57 -7.60
C ILE A 124 -4.44 10.93 -9.08
N GLY A 125 -5.57 11.43 -9.59
CA GLY A 125 -5.73 11.85 -10.99
C GLY A 125 -4.78 12.98 -11.39
N HIS A 126 -4.58 13.94 -10.48
CA HIS A 126 -3.78 15.16 -10.68
C HIS A 126 -2.27 14.96 -10.47
N ALA A 127 -1.86 13.83 -9.89
CA ALA A 127 -0.45 13.46 -9.84
C ALA A 127 0.18 13.52 -11.24
N LYS A 128 1.25 14.33 -11.35
CA LYS A 128 1.98 14.58 -12.60
C LYS A 128 3.16 13.63 -12.67
N TYR A 129 3.29 12.94 -13.79
CA TYR A 129 4.49 12.18 -14.10
C TYR A 129 5.70 13.12 -14.14
N THR A 130 6.74 12.82 -13.37
CA THR A 130 7.99 13.59 -13.33
C THR A 130 8.91 13.15 -14.48
N GLY A 131 9.12 11.84 -14.61
CA GLY A 131 9.93 11.25 -15.68
C GLY A 131 11.42 11.58 -15.59
N ASN A 132 11.90 11.91 -14.39
CA ASN A 132 13.31 12.16 -14.15
C ASN A 132 14.10 10.83 -14.20
N PRO A 133 15.41 10.89 -14.51
CA PRO A 133 16.27 9.71 -14.36
C PRO A 133 16.26 9.28 -12.89
N GLY A 134 16.68 8.05 -12.60
CA GLY A 134 16.76 7.57 -11.22
C GLY A 134 15.50 6.90 -10.70
N ARG A 135 15.68 5.86 -9.89
CA ARG A 135 14.63 5.10 -9.21
C ARG A 135 15.08 4.77 -7.78
N MET A 136 14.79 5.66 -6.84
CA MET A 136 15.16 5.57 -5.42
C MET A 136 14.03 4.94 -4.60
N MET A 137 13.78 3.65 -4.82
CA MET A 137 12.71 2.91 -4.14
C MET A 137 12.98 2.79 -2.65
N GLY A 138 14.25 2.61 -2.24
CA GLY A 138 14.64 2.51 -0.83
C GLY A 138 14.29 3.79 -0.08
N LYS A 139 14.60 4.96 -0.66
CA LYS A 139 14.15 6.26 -0.14
C LYS A 139 12.64 6.34 0.02
N ALA A 140 11.87 5.86 -0.96
CA ALA A 140 10.41 5.87 -0.90
C ALA A 140 9.85 4.98 0.23
N LEU A 141 10.47 3.82 0.47
CA LEU A 141 10.14 2.95 1.61
C LEU A 141 10.52 3.59 2.95
N GLY A 142 11.62 4.36 3.00
CA GLY A 142 11.97 5.19 4.16
C GLY A 142 10.88 6.20 4.49
N LEU A 143 10.40 6.96 3.50
CA LEU A 143 9.30 7.91 3.68
C LEU A 143 8.00 7.26 4.18
N ALA A 144 7.74 6.00 3.82
CA ALA A 144 6.57 5.28 4.32
C ALA A 144 6.60 5.16 5.84
N LYS A 145 7.75 4.77 6.40
CA LYS A 145 7.95 4.66 7.84
C LYS A 145 8.04 6.04 8.49
N ASP A 146 8.89 6.91 7.96
CA ASP A 146 9.34 8.12 8.64
C ASP A 146 8.33 9.28 8.53
N GLU A 147 7.46 9.27 7.51
CA GLU A 147 6.53 10.38 7.25
C GLU A 147 5.07 9.98 7.02
N VAL A 148 4.76 8.74 6.63
CA VAL A 148 3.36 8.33 6.39
C VAL A 148 2.77 7.60 7.59
N PHE A 149 3.45 6.56 8.06
CA PHE A 149 2.99 5.73 9.19
C PHE A 149 3.32 6.34 10.55
N GLN A 150 3.15 7.66 10.65
CA GLN A 150 3.32 8.45 11.86
C GLN A 150 1.96 8.92 12.38
N GLN A 151 1.77 8.89 13.70
CA GLN A 151 0.46 9.20 14.31
C GLN A 151 0.05 10.65 14.03
N GLU A 152 1.02 11.57 14.05
CA GLU A 152 0.85 12.98 13.71
C GLU A 152 0.57 13.23 12.22
N ARG A 153 0.65 12.19 11.38
CA ARG A 153 0.31 12.20 9.94
C ARG A 153 -0.91 11.35 9.62
N GLY A 154 -1.70 11.01 10.64
CA GLY A 154 -2.96 10.29 10.51
C GLY A 154 -2.86 8.77 10.59
N SER A 155 -1.69 8.22 10.87
CA SER A 155 -1.55 6.77 11.13
C SER A 155 -2.23 6.38 12.44
N ARG A 156 -2.73 5.14 12.50
CA ARG A 156 -3.43 4.59 13.66
C ARG A 156 -2.78 3.30 14.13
N GLU A 157 -2.51 3.21 15.42
CA GLU A 157 -1.97 1.99 16.05
C GLU A 157 -2.95 0.81 15.99
N ASP A 158 -4.26 1.10 15.95
CA ASP A 158 -5.32 0.09 15.86
C ASP A 158 -5.74 -0.23 14.41
N ALA A 159 -5.00 0.25 13.42
CA ALA A 159 -5.23 -0.04 12.00
C ALA A 159 -4.16 -0.96 11.43
N HIS A 160 -4.56 -1.82 10.49
CA HIS A 160 -3.62 -2.53 9.65
C HIS A 160 -2.96 -1.55 8.68
N GLN A 161 -1.63 -1.55 8.62
CA GLN A 161 -0.86 -0.70 7.71
C GLN A 161 -0.51 -1.51 6.45
N LEU A 162 -0.90 -0.99 5.28
CA LEU A 162 -0.68 -1.65 4.00
C LEU A 162 0.12 -0.74 3.07
N VAL A 163 1.15 -1.29 2.43
CA VAL A 163 1.91 -0.65 1.37
C VAL A 163 1.60 -1.33 0.04
N PHE A 164 1.30 -0.52 -0.95
CA PHE A 164 1.08 -0.95 -2.31
C PHE A 164 2.08 -0.27 -3.26
N LEU A 165 3.20 -0.97 -3.52
CA LEU A 165 4.30 -0.49 -4.35
C LEU A 165 4.07 -0.83 -5.83
N MET A 166 4.24 0.16 -6.71
CA MET A 166 4.15 0.02 -8.17
C MET A 166 5.45 0.51 -8.82
N THR A 167 6.15 -0.37 -9.55
CA THR A 167 7.42 -0.06 -10.25
C THR A 167 7.50 -0.75 -11.61
N THR A 168 8.37 -0.25 -12.51
CA THR A 168 8.62 -0.89 -13.82
C THR A 168 10.04 -1.47 -13.96
N GLY A 169 10.89 -1.30 -12.96
CA GLY A 169 12.27 -1.77 -13.00
C GLY A 169 12.93 -1.83 -11.62
N PRO A 170 14.19 -2.30 -11.58
CA PRO A 170 14.97 -2.40 -10.35
C PRO A 170 15.31 -1.03 -9.80
N SER A 171 15.54 -0.98 -8.48
CA SER A 171 15.98 0.25 -7.81
C SER A 171 17.44 0.58 -8.07
N ASP A 172 17.77 1.87 -7.99
CA ASP A 172 19.15 2.38 -8.01
C ASP A 172 19.80 2.37 -6.60
N ASP A 173 19.00 2.10 -5.55
CA ASP A 173 19.41 2.00 -4.14
C ASP A 173 19.05 0.65 -3.48
N PRO A 174 19.44 -0.51 -4.07
CA PRO A 174 18.94 -1.83 -3.69
C PRO A 174 19.27 -2.27 -2.24
N GLU A 175 20.35 -1.77 -1.65
CA GLU A 175 20.68 -2.05 -0.25
C GLU A 175 19.73 -1.31 0.71
N GLU A 176 19.37 -0.07 0.38
CA GLU A 176 18.39 0.71 1.14
C GLU A 176 16.98 0.10 1.01
N VAL A 177 16.63 -0.41 -0.18
CA VAL A 177 15.38 -1.14 -0.42
C VAL A 177 15.23 -2.31 0.55
N LYS A 178 16.24 -3.16 0.67
CA LYS A 178 16.22 -4.31 1.60
C LYS A 178 16.10 -3.86 3.04
N HIS A 179 16.89 -2.85 3.44
CA HIS A 179 16.91 -2.36 4.81
C HIS A 179 15.55 -1.78 5.21
N ARG A 180 15.00 -0.85 4.43
CA ARG A 180 13.73 -0.18 4.72
C ARG A 180 12.52 -1.10 4.62
N ALA A 181 12.51 -2.02 3.66
CA ALA A 181 11.46 -3.03 3.60
C ALA A 181 11.45 -3.91 4.86
N ALA A 182 12.62 -4.35 5.33
CA ALA A 182 12.71 -5.14 6.56
C ALA A 182 12.19 -4.36 7.78
N GLU A 183 12.47 -3.06 7.88
CA GLU A 183 11.92 -2.21 8.95
C GLU A 183 10.39 -2.13 8.91
N LEU A 184 9.80 -1.99 7.73
CA LEU A 184 8.34 -1.95 7.56
C LEU A 184 7.70 -3.29 7.93
N LEU A 185 8.24 -4.40 7.41
CA LEU A 185 7.74 -5.75 7.69
C LEU A 185 7.84 -6.11 9.17
N ASN A 186 8.96 -5.79 9.83
CA ASN A 186 9.15 -6.01 11.27
C ASN A 186 8.20 -5.17 12.13
N ASN A 187 7.73 -4.04 11.60
CA ASN A 187 6.71 -3.18 12.22
C ASN A 187 5.27 -3.64 11.96
N GLY A 188 5.06 -4.78 11.30
CA GLY A 188 3.73 -5.32 11.01
C GLY A 188 3.04 -4.67 9.80
N VAL A 189 3.78 -3.92 8.99
CA VAL A 189 3.27 -3.38 7.72
C VAL A 189 3.18 -4.52 6.70
N GLU A 190 2.03 -4.64 6.05
CA GLU A 190 1.83 -5.60 4.95
C GLU A 190 2.22 -4.97 3.62
N LEU A 191 3.23 -5.51 2.94
CA LEU A 191 3.82 -4.92 1.74
C LEU A 191 3.49 -5.76 0.50
N PHE A 192 2.78 -5.13 -0.44
CA PHE A 192 2.50 -5.63 -1.77
C PHE A 192 3.35 -4.92 -2.80
N ALA A 193 3.86 -5.66 -3.79
CA ALA A 193 4.62 -5.09 -4.89
C ALA A 193 4.07 -5.53 -6.25
N THR A 194 4.01 -4.55 -7.16
CA THR A 194 3.68 -4.75 -8.57
C THR A 194 4.82 -4.27 -9.42
N GLY A 195 5.46 -5.22 -10.10
CA GLY A 195 6.39 -4.95 -11.17
C GLY A 195 5.68 -4.97 -12.52
N ILE A 196 5.80 -3.93 -13.34
CA ILE A 196 5.40 -3.97 -14.76
C ILE A 196 6.64 -3.95 -15.64
N ALA A 197 7.02 -5.10 -16.20
CA ALA A 197 8.08 -5.20 -17.19
C ALA A 197 7.61 -4.53 -18.50
N ILE A 198 8.32 -3.49 -18.94
CA ILE A 198 8.03 -2.80 -20.21
C ILE A 198 8.99 -3.30 -21.29
N ASP A 199 10.25 -2.88 -21.22
CA ASP A 199 11.31 -3.23 -22.17
C ASP A 199 12.42 -4.06 -21.52
N SER A 200 12.34 -4.26 -20.20
CA SER A 200 13.31 -5.00 -19.40
C SER A 200 12.58 -5.83 -18.35
N PRO A 201 13.09 -7.01 -17.99
CA PRO A 201 12.50 -7.79 -16.92
C PRO A 201 12.59 -7.00 -15.61
N VAL A 202 11.48 -6.95 -14.88
CA VAL A 202 11.51 -6.50 -13.49
C VAL A 202 12.31 -7.52 -12.69
N ASP A 203 13.17 -7.04 -11.79
CA ASP A 203 13.90 -7.89 -10.88
C ASP A 203 12.94 -8.53 -9.87
N LYS A 204 12.45 -9.73 -10.22
CA LYS A 204 11.56 -10.51 -9.36
C LYS A 204 12.26 -10.87 -8.05
N GLU A 205 13.58 -11.06 -8.06
CA GLU A 205 14.32 -11.43 -6.86
C GLU A 205 14.36 -10.27 -5.86
N GLU A 206 14.65 -9.04 -6.33
CA GLU A 206 14.56 -7.83 -5.51
C GLU A 206 13.17 -7.68 -4.89
N LEU A 207 12.11 -7.71 -5.71
CA LEU A 207 10.76 -7.51 -5.21
C LEU A 207 10.28 -8.65 -4.29
N SER A 208 10.72 -9.90 -4.53
CA SER A 208 10.34 -11.03 -3.67
C SER A 208 10.90 -10.95 -2.25
N LYS A 209 11.99 -10.19 -2.06
CA LYS A 209 12.65 -10.03 -0.75
C LYS A 209 12.04 -8.91 0.10
N ILE A 210 11.20 -8.05 -0.49
CA ILE A 210 10.61 -6.91 0.21
C ILE A 210 9.12 -7.05 0.48
N VAL A 211 8.43 -7.97 -0.21
CA VAL A 211 7.01 -8.22 0.02
C VAL A 211 6.77 -9.10 1.24
N SER A 212 5.59 -8.98 1.83
CA SER A 212 5.15 -9.89 2.90
C SER A 212 5.02 -11.32 2.38
N ALA A 213 5.24 -12.30 3.26
CA ALA A 213 5.06 -13.71 2.92
C ALA A 213 3.56 -14.08 2.94
N PRO A 214 3.09 -14.98 2.05
CA PRO A 214 3.86 -15.64 0.99
C PRO A 214 3.97 -14.76 -0.28
N PRO A 215 5.13 -14.72 -0.98
CA PRO A 215 5.31 -13.87 -2.16
C PRO A 215 4.31 -14.14 -3.30
N GLU A 216 3.76 -15.35 -3.39
CA GLU A 216 2.78 -15.74 -4.40
C GLU A 216 1.48 -14.92 -4.33
N THR A 217 1.18 -14.36 -3.15
CA THR A 217 0.00 -13.52 -2.92
C THR A 217 0.34 -12.03 -2.76
N HIS A 218 1.63 -11.66 -2.75
CA HIS A 218 2.07 -10.29 -2.50
C HIS A 218 2.90 -9.68 -3.64
N LEU A 219 3.41 -10.51 -4.56
CA LEU A 219 4.22 -10.08 -5.69
C LEU A 219 3.52 -10.34 -7.03
N TYR A 220 3.31 -9.27 -7.79
CA TYR A 220 2.67 -9.32 -9.10
C TYR A 220 3.61 -8.79 -10.19
N ILE A 221 4.08 -9.69 -11.05
CA ILE A 221 4.88 -9.32 -12.23
C ILE A 221 3.99 -9.30 -13.47
N LEU A 222 3.79 -8.11 -14.01
CA LEU A 222 3.00 -7.85 -15.21
C LEU A 222 3.93 -7.60 -16.40
N GLN A 223 3.49 -8.01 -17.58
CA GLN A 223 4.16 -7.66 -18.83
C GLN A 223 3.37 -6.51 -19.47
N ALA A 224 4.05 -5.47 -19.92
CA ALA A 224 3.45 -4.43 -20.71
C ALA A 224 3.03 -5.03 -22.04
N GLY A 225 1.71 -5.16 -22.23
CA GLY A 225 1.18 -5.45 -23.56
C GLY A 225 1.42 -4.26 -24.51
N PRO A 226 1.42 -4.51 -25.83
CA PRO A 226 1.50 -3.46 -26.85
C PRO A 226 0.50 -2.32 -26.60
#